data_AF-A0A1V5KRW5-F1
#
_entry.id   AF-A0A1V5KRW5-F1
#
_cell.length_a   1.000
_cell.length_b   1.000
_cell.length_c   1.000
_cell.angle_alpha   90.00
_cell.angle_beta   90.00
_cell.angle_gamma   90.00
#
_symmetry.space_group_name_H-M   'P 1'
#
loop_
_entity.id
_entity.type
_entity.pdbx_description
1 polymer ?
#
loop_
_entity_poly.entity_id
_entity_poly.type
_entity_poly.pdbx_seq_one_letter_code
_entity_poly.pdbx_strand_id
1 'polypeptide(L)'
;MRRPESGWNNFPRRFAKGVFRMLVSILWMRKIPDLNSGLRLFPRKHALEWVQALPKGFSCATVATLACLNRGYPLLFVPIDYLPRSKSSKSKFRPIIDSARMLGQILLWRMRKRSCSKHR
;
A
#
# COMPACT_ATOMS: atom_id res chain seq x y z
N MET A 1 -3.81 -2.88 -12.26
CA MET A 1 -5.21 -2.46 -12.01
C MET A 1 -6.08 -3.69 -11.87
N ARG A 2 -6.85 -3.80 -10.76
CA ARG A 2 -7.69 -4.97 -10.45
C ARG A 2 -9.10 -4.79 -11.04
N ARG A 3 -9.64 -5.78 -11.76
CA ARG A 3 -11.07 -5.78 -12.13
C ARG A 3 -11.96 -5.92 -10.89
N PRO A 4 -13.15 -5.29 -10.86
CA PRO A 4 -14.08 -5.42 -9.74
C PRO A 4 -14.47 -6.90 -9.52
N GLU A 5 -14.29 -7.39 -8.30
CA GLU A 5 -14.82 -8.69 -7.87
C GLU A 5 -16.36 -8.59 -7.83
N SER A 6 -17.05 -9.27 -8.74
CA SER A 6 -18.51 -9.33 -8.82
C SER A 6 -19.05 -10.27 -7.73
N GLY A 7 -19.24 -9.77 -6.52
CA GLY A 7 -19.86 -10.51 -5.43
C GLY A 7 -20.47 -9.57 -4.38
N TRP A 8 -21.72 -9.82 -3.99
CA TRP A 8 -22.52 -9.00 -3.09
C TRP A 8 -21.95 -8.90 -1.66
N ASN A 9 -21.26 -9.94 -1.17
CA ASN A 9 -20.65 -9.99 0.18
C ASN A 9 -19.38 -9.13 0.34
N ASN A 10 -19.01 -8.33 -0.66
CA ASN A 10 -17.75 -7.56 -0.69
C ASN A 10 -17.95 -6.04 -0.59
N PHE A 11 -19.18 -5.55 -0.39
CA PHE A 11 -19.48 -4.10 -0.37
C PHE A 11 -18.66 -3.28 0.66
N PRO A 12 -18.63 -3.62 1.97
CA PRO A 12 -17.87 -2.82 2.94
C PRO A 12 -16.37 -2.82 2.65
N ARG A 13 -15.83 -3.95 2.16
CA ARG A 13 -14.43 -4.07 1.74
C ARG A 13 -14.13 -3.20 0.52
N ARG A 14 -15.05 -3.11 -0.45
CA ARG A 14 -14.90 -2.28 -1.65
C ARG A 14 -14.97 -0.79 -1.29
N PHE A 15 -15.89 -0.42 -0.40
CA PHE A 15 -16.00 0.94 0.10
C PHE A 15 -14.74 1.39 0.85
N ALA A 16 -14.29 0.62 1.84
CA ALA A 16 -13.08 0.93 2.61
C ALA A 16 -11.83 1.07 1.71
N LYS A 17 -11.69 0.19 0.70
CA LYS A 17 -10.63 0.31 -0.30
C LYS A 17 -10.77 1.56 -1.17
N GLY A 18 -11.99 1.94 -1.54
CA GLY A 18 -12.28 3.15 -2.30
C GLY A 18 -11.85 4.41 -1.56
N VAL A 19 -12.27 4.53 -0.29
CA VAL A 19 -11.90 5.65 0.59
C VAL A 19 -10.38 5.72 0.75
N PHE A 20 -9.72 4.59 1.05
CA PHE A 20 -8.27 4.55 1.19
C PHE A 20 -7.54 4.99 -0.10
N ARG A 21 -8.00 4.53 -1.27
CA ARG A 21 -7.43 4.95 -2.57
C ARG A 21 -7.63 6.43 -2.83
N MET A 22 -8.80 6.97 -2.49
CA MET A 22 -9.11 8.39 -2.65
C MET A 22 -8.18 9.23 -1.78
N LEU A 23 -8.06 8.91 -0.49
CA LEU A 23 -7.18 9.61 0.45
C LEU A 23 -5.73 9.63 -0.03
N VAL A 24 -5.18 8.48 -0.42
CA VAL A 24 -3.80 8.41 -0.91
C VAL A 24 -3.65 9.14 -2.25
N SER A 25 -4.63 9.06 -3.15
CA SER A 25 -4.54 9.76 -4.43
C SER A 25 -4.54 11.29 -4.26
N ILE A 26 -5.33 11.80 -3.31
CA ILE A 26 -5.35 13.22 -2.93
C ILE A 26 -4.02 13.63 -2.30
N LEU A 27 -3.55 12.88 -1.29
CA LEU A 27 -2.31 13.20 -0.56
C LEU A 27 -1.07 13.25 -1.45
N TRP A 28 -1.02 12.43 -2.50
CA TRP A 28 0.11 12.37 -3.43
C TRP A 28 -0.18 13.00 -4.79
N MET A 29 -1.33 13.64 -4.97
CA MET A 29 -1.77 14.29 -6.22
C MET A 29 -1.54 13.40 -7.47
N ARG A 30 -1.71 12.09 -7.30
CA ARG A 30 -1.45 11.08 -8.33
C ARG A 30 -2.52 10.00 -8.29
N LYS A 31 -2.93 9.54 -9.48
CA LYS A 31 -3.89 8.43 -9.60
C LYS A 31 -3.21 7.13 -9.19
N ILE A 32 -3.59 6.59 -8.03
CA ILE A 32 -3.04 5.33 -7.52
C ILE A 32 -4.14 4.25 -7.54
N PRO A 33 -4.16 3.40 -8.59
CA PRO A 33 -5.26 2.45 -8.79
C PRO A 33 -5.27 1.31 -7.77
N ASP A 34 -4.10 0.92 -7.26
CA ASP A 34 -4.00 -0.10 -6.21
C ASP A 34 -2.71 0.00 -5.39
N LEU A 35 -2.84 0.05 -4.06
CA LEU A 35 -1.71 0.06 -3.13
C LEU A 35 -1.41 -1.30 -2.48
N ASN A 36 -2.35 -2.25 -2.56
CA ASN A 36 -2.25 -3.49 -1.80
C ASN A 36 -1.92 -4.71 -2.66
N SER A 37 -1.65 -4.54 -3.96
CA SER A 37 -1.05 -5.61 -4.78
C SER A 37 0.27 -6.07 -4.14
N GLY A 38 0.57 -7.37 -4.18
CA GLY A 38 1.86 -7.88 -3.70
C GLY A 38 2.98 -7.79 -4.75
N LEU A 39 2.62 -7.92 -6.03
CA LEU A 39 3.57 -7.98 -7.13
C LEU A 39 4.02 -6.57 -7.53
N ARG A 40 5.34 -6.31 -7.41
CA ARG A 40 6.00 -5.07 -7.82
C ARG A 40 7.44 -5.34 -8.23
N LEU A 41 7.96 -4.46 -9.08
CA LEU A 41 9.35 -4.47 -9.52
C LEU A 41 9.98 -3.11 -9.17
N PHE A 42 11.19 -3.15 -8.63
CA PHE A 42 11.96 -1.97 -8.27
C PHE A 42 13.40 -2.17 -8.73
N PRO A 43 14.06 -1.16 -9.33
CA PRO A 43 15.48 -1.23 -9.57
C PRO A 43 16.23 -1.38 -8.24
N ARG A 44 17.19 -2.32 -8.19
CA ARG A 44 17.95 -2.63 -6.97
C ARG A 44 18.54 -1.36 -6.32
N LYS A 45 19.15 -0.49 -7.13
CA LYS A 45 19.75 0.77 -6.67
C LYS A 45 18.80 1.63 -5.84
N HIS A 46 17.55 1.77 -6.29
CA HIS A 46 16.54 2.58 -5.59
C HIS A 46 15.97 1.84 -4.39
N ALA A 47 15.75 0.52 -4.51
CA ALA A 47 15.18 -0.28 -3.42
C ALA A 47 16.08 -0.28 -2.18
N LEU A 48 17.39 -0.36 -2.35
CA LEU A 48 18.35 -0.40 -1.24
C LEU A 48 18.27 0.83 -0.31
N GLU A 49 17.84 1.99 -0.83
CA GLU A 49 17.70 3.23 -0.05
C GLU A 49 16.55 3.20 0.98
N TRP A 50 15.57 2.31 0.82
CA TRP A 50 14.37 2.27 1.67
C TRP A 50 13.93 0.89 2.11
N VAL A 51 14.48 -0.19 1.54
CA VAL A 51 14.10 -1.57 1.87
C VAL A 51 14.29 -1.88 3.36
N GLN A 52 15.34 -1.32 3.98
CA GLN A 52 15.62 -1.50 5.41
C GLN A 52 14.58 -0.82 6.32
N ALA A 53 13.87 0.18 5.80
CA ALA A 53 12.83 0.91 6.54
C ALA A 53 11.43 0.31 6.36
N LEU A 54 11.30 -0.81 5.62
CA LEU A 54 10.01 -1.46 5.41
C LEU A 54 9.54 -2.16 6.69
N PRO A 55 8.26 -2.03 7.05
CA PRO A 55 7.71 -2.76 8.18
C PRO A 55 7.62 -4.26 7.87
N LYS A 56 7.84 -5.09 8.88
CA LYS A 56 7.58 -6.53 8.79
C LYS A 56 6.06 -6.76 8.68
N GLY A 57 5.62 -7.55 7.68
CA GLY A 57 4.23 -8.01 7.54
C GLY A 57 3.40 -7.30 6.46
N PHE A 58 2.08 -7.23 6.68
CA PHE A 58 1.07 -6.90 5.65
C PHE A 58 1.15 -5.48 5.06
N SER A 59 1.81 -4.54 5.72
CA SER A 59 1.93 -3.14 5.25
C SER A 59 3.10 -2.88 4.31
N CYS A 60 3.99 -3.86 4.13
CA CYS A 60 5.22 -3.71 3.36
C CYS A 60 4.96 -3.18 1.92
N ALA A 61 3.99 -3.75 1.23
CA ALA A 61 3.57 -3.35 -0.12
C ALA A 61 3.17 -1.87 -0.23
N THR A 62 2.34 -1.41 0.70
CA THR A 62 1.83 -0.04 0.77
C THR A 62 2.98 0.92 1.07
N VAL A 63 3.80 0.61 2.08
CA VAL A 63 4.94 1.46 2.47
C VAL A 63 5.99 1.54 1.37
N ALA A 64 6.27 0.46 0.63
CA ALA A 64 7.18 0.49 -0.52
C ALA A 64 6.69 1.47 -1.60
N THR A 65 5.39 1.48 -1.89
CA THR A 65 4.79 2.41 -2.86
C THR A 65 4.92 3.85 -2.39
N LEU A 66 4.60 4.12 -1.11
CA LEU A 66 4.73 5.45 -0.53
C LEU A 66 6.19 5.90 -0.45
N ALA A 67 7.13 5.02 -0.15
CA ALA A 67 8.56 5.31 -0.11
C ALA A 67 9.08 5.76 -1.50
N CYS A 68 8.58 5.15 -2.57
CA CYS A 68 8.89 5.56 -3.95
C CYS A 68 8.27 6.91 -4.30
N LEU A 69 6.98 7.10 -3.99
CA LEU A 69 6.28 8.37 -4.22
C LEU A 69 6.97 9.54 -3.50
N ASN A 70 7.37 9.33 -2.25
CA ASN A 70 8.01 10.36 -1.42
C ASN A 70 9.44 10.72 -1.88
N ARG A 71 10.06 9.90 -2.73
CA ARG A 71 11.35 10.16 -3.38
C ARG A 71 11.20 10.72 -4.79
N GLY A 72 9.96 10.90 -5.27
CA GLY A 72 9.69 11.40 -6.62
C GLY A 72 9.92 10.37 -7.72
N TYR A 73 10.08 9.08 -7.39
CA TYR A 73 10.30 8.05 -8.41
C TYR A 73 9.06 7.87 -9.31
N PRO A 74 9.25 7.65 -10.63
CA PRO A 74 8.17 7.35 -11.53
C PRO A 74 7.55 5.98 -11.17
N LEU A 75 6.22 5.89 -11.27
CA LEU A 75 5.44 4.70 -10.96
C LEU A 75 4.56 4.34 -12.15
N LEU A 76 4.66 3.08 -12.59
CA LEU A 76 3.84 2.51 -13.63
C LEU A 76 2.95 1.42 -13.04
N PHE A 77 1.65 1.49 -13.31
CA PHE A 77 0.67 0.49 -12.87
C PHE A 77 0.22 -0.36 -14.05
N VAL A 78 0.70 -1.59 -14.12
CA VAL A 78 0.30 -2.55 -15.17
C VAL A 78 -0.99 -3.28 -14.75
N PRO A 79 -2.02 -3.37 -15.60
CA PRO A 79 -3.18 -4.24 -15.37
C PRO A 79 -2.76 -5.71 -15.40
N ILE A 80 -3.28 -6.49 -14.46
CA ILE A 80 -3.06 -7.94 -14.38
C ILE A 80 -4.41 -8.55 -14.02
N ASP A 81 -4.78 -9.62 -14.71
CA ASP A 81 -5.99 -10.36 -14.43
C ASP A 81 -5.80 -11.21 -13.16
N TYR A 82 -6.73 -11.03 -12.22
CA TYR A 82 -6.76 -11.80 -10.98
C TYR A 82 -7.73 -12.96 -11.16
N LEU A 83 -7.25 -14.17 -10.89
CA LEU A 83 -8.12 -15.33 -10.78
C LEU A 83 -8.95 -15.24 -9.49
N PRO A 84 -10.23 -15.66 -9.52
CA PRO A 84 -11.06 -15.71 -8.33
C PRO A 84 -10.39 -16.61 -7.28
N ARG A 85 -10.36 -16.12 -6.04
CA ARG A 85 -9.84 -16.92 -4.92
C ARG A 85 -10.78 -18.09 -4.66
N SER A 86 -10.23 -19.28 -4.42
CA SER A 86 -11.03 -20.46 -4.04
C SER A 86 -11.91 -20.16 -2.82
N LYS A 87 -13.18 -20.60 -2.86
CA LYS A 87 -14.22 -20.33 -1.84
C LYS A 87 -13.82 -20.80 -0.43
N SER A 88 -12.91 -21.77 -0.32
CA SER A 88 -12.40 -22.32 0.95
C SER A 88 -11.23 -21.55 1.57
N SER A 89 -10.68 -20.53 0.89
CA SER A 89 -9.50 -19.81 1.37
C SER A 89 -9.84 -18.73 2.40
N LYS A 90 -9.67 -19.05 3.69
CA LYS A 90 -9.80 -18.08 4.78
C LYS A 90 -8.69 -17.03 4.69
N SER A 91 -9.07 -15.76 4.75
CA SER A 91 -8.12 -14.64 4.81
C SER A 91 -7.44 -14.60 6.18
N LYS A 92 -6.09 -14.66 6.22
CA LYS A 92 -5.32 -14.47 7.45
C LYS A 92 -5.38 -13.03 8.01
N PHE A 93 -5.92 -12.09 7.23
CA PHE A 93 -6.07 -10.67 7.60
C PHE A 93 -7.16 -10.48 8.66
N ARG A 94 -6.78 -9.94 9.82
CA ARG A 94 -7.65 -9.58 10.93
C ARG A 94 -8.04 -8.09 10.80
N PRO A 95 -9.27 -7.74 10.40
CA PRO A 95 -9.62 -6.40 9.93
C PRO A 95 -9.28 -5.27 10.89
N ILE A 96 -9.48 -5.47 12.19
CA ILE A 96 -9.31 -4.42 13.20
C ILE A 96 -7.83 -4.29 13.57
N ILE A 97 -7.22 -5.39 14.00
CA ILE A 97 -5.84 -5.42 14.52
C ILE A 97 -4.83 -5.06 13.43
N ASP A 98 -4.98 -5.63 12.23
CA ASP A 98 -4.02 -5.37 11.16
C ASP A 98 -4.15 -3.93 10.66
N SER A 99 -5.38 -3.40 10.53
CA SER A 99 -5.59 -1.99 10.13
C SER A 99 -4.99 -1.01 11.14
N ALA A 100 -5.15 -1.24 12.45
CA ALA A 100 -4.54 -0.41 13.49
C ALA A 100 -3.00 -0.41 13.40
N ARG A 101 -2.40 -1.59 13.14
CA ARG A 101 -0.95 -1.69 12.90
C ARG A 101 -0.52 -0.94 11.64
N MET A 102 -1.29 -1.00 10.54
CA MET A 102 -0.98 -0.24 9.33
C MET A 102 -0.96 1.26 9.61
N LEU A 103 -1.99 1.78 10.30
CA LEU A 103 -2.10 3.20 10.65
C LEU A 103 -0.96 3.65 11.57
N GLY A 104 -0.65 2.87 12.61
CA GLY A 104 0.47 3.16 13.50
C GLY A 104 1.82 3.24 12.78
N GLN A 105 2.08 2.33 11.83
CA GLN A 105 3.31 2.36 11.02
C GLN A 105 3.38 3.60 10.12
N ILE A 106 2.26 3.98 9.51
CA ILE A 106 2.19 5.20 8.69
C ILE A 106 2.46 6.44 9.55
N LEU A 107 1.88 6.51 10.75
CA LEU A 107 2.07 7.63 11.67
C LEU A 107 3.52 7.70 12.17
N LEU A 108 4.10 6.58 12.58
CA LEU A 108 5.50 6.48 13.00
C LEU A 108 6.46 6.91 11.89
N TRP A 109 6.20 6.46 10.65
CA TRP A 109 7.02 6.83 9.49
C TRP A 109 6.90 8.32 9.16
N ARG A 110 5.71 8.91 9.28
CA ARG A 110 5.48 10.36 9.17
C ARG A 110 6.26 11.12 10.24
N MET A 111 6.29 10.64 11.48
CA MET A 111 7.00 11.27 12.59
C MET A 111 8.53 11.15 12.47
N ARG A 112 9.04 10.01 11.98
CA ARG A 112 10.47 9.78 11.77
C ARG A 112 11.09 10.73 10.73
N LYS A 113 10.28 11.32 9.83
CA LYS A 113 10.71 12.43 8.98
C LYS A 113 11.06 13.73 9.74
N ARG A 114 10.63 13.91 11.00
CA ARG A 114 10.95 15.14 11.78
C ARG A 114 12.36 15.13 12.38
N SER A 115 12.98 13.97 12.63
CA SER A 115 14.34 13.90 13.18
C SER A 115 15.45 14.12 12.13
N CYS A 116 15.15 14.01 10.84
CA CYS A 116 16.13 14.16 9.76
C CYS A 116 16.03 15.55 9.08
N SER A 117 15.77 16.59 9.89
CA SER A 117 15.83 18.01 9.50
C SER A 117 16.58 18.85 10.53
N LYS A 118 17.48 18.23 11.30
CA LYS A 118 18.34 18.92 12.30
C LYS A 118 19.85 18.73 12.04
N HIS A 119 20.20 18.11 10.91
CA HIS A 119 21.56 18.09 10.36
C HIS A 119 21.46 18.44 8.88
N ARG A 120 21.32 19.73 8.61
CA ARG A 120 21.82 20.37 7.40
C ARG A 120 22.26 21.76 7.80
#